data_AF-A0A2M7TGZ4-F1
#
_entry.id   AF-A0A2M7TGZ4-F1
#
_cell.length_a   1.000
_cell.length_b   1.000
_cell.length_c   1.000
_cell.angle_alpha   90.00
_cell.angle_beta   90.00
_cell.angle_gamma   90.00
#
_symmetry.space_group_name_H-M   'P 1'
#
loop_
_entity.id
_entity.type
_entity.pdbx_description
1 polymer ?
#
loop_
_entity_poly.entity_id
_entity_poly.type
_entity_poly.pdbx_seq_one_letter_code
_entity_poly.pdbx_strand_id
1 'polypeptide(L)' 'MIKPYYEKPKFELYQANCLDLLAELPENSVDMVFADPPYLLSNGGFTVHAGRRVSVNKGEWDKSNGLKKDFEFHLE' A
#
# COMPACT_ATOMS: atom_id res chain seq x y z
N MET A 1 -10.75 -5.70 17.65
CA MET A 1 -11.39 -4.73 16.73
C MET A 1 -10.90 -3.33 17.00
N ILE A 2 -9.94 -2.92 16.19
CA ILE A 2 -9.43 -1.55 16.11
C ILE A 2 -10.57 -0.60 15.72
N LYS A 3 -10.61 0.59 16.32
CA LYS A 3 -11.59 1.62 15.93
C LYS A 3 -11.25 2.19 14.55
N PRO A 4 -12.20 2.33 13.61
CA PRO A 4 -11.95 2.99 12.34
C PRO A 4 -11.38 4.40 12.55
N TYR A 5 -10.40 4.78 11.74
CA TYR A 5 -9.88 6.14 11.67
C TYR A 5 -10.92 7.09 11.07
N TYR A 6 -11.69 6.59 10.10
CA TYR A 6 -12.76 7.32 9.45
C TYR A 6 -13.90 6.37 9.05
N GLU A 7 -15.14 6.84 9.17
CA GLU A 7 -16.33 6.01 8.94
C GLU A 7 -17.42 6.84 8.23
N LYS A 8 -18.06 6.19 7.26
CA LYS A 8 -19.24 6.65 6.52
C LYS A 8 -20.12 5.44 6.17
N PRO A 9 -21.39 5.63 5.77
CA PRO A 9 -22.22 4.53 5.32
C PRO A 9 -21.52 3.71 4.22
N LYS A 10 -21.32 2.41 4.48
CA LYS A 10 -20.63 1.46 3.59
C LYS A 10 -19.14 1.75 3.34
N PHE A 11 -18.48 2.53 4.19
CA PHE A 11 -17.06 2.84 4.07
C PHE A 11 -16.40 3.03 5.43
N GLU A 12 -15.43 2.18 5.73
CA GLU A 12 -14.58 2.29 6.91
C GLU A 12 -13.13 2.35 6.45
N LEU A 13 -12.36 3.28 7.02
CA LEU A 13 -10.93 3.41 6.82
C LEU A 13 -10.23 3.16 8.13
N TYR A 14 -9.31 2.20 8.11
CA TYR A 14 -8.49 1.84 9.26
C TYR A 14 -7.06 2.32 9.05
N GLN A 15 -6.45 2.88 10.10
CA GLN A 15 -5.03 3.18 10.15
C GLN A 15 -4.35 2.14 11.05
N ALA A 16 -3.87 1.05 10.44
CA ALA A 16 -3.28 -0.08 11.14
C ALA A 16 -2.32 -0.85 10.22
N ASN A 17 -1.60 -1.82 10.78
CA ASN A 17 -1.01 -2.88 9.98
C ASN A 17 -2.13 -3.72 9.35
N CYS A 18 -2.15 -3.84 8.02
CA CYS A 18 -3.21 -4.54 7.32
C CYS A 18 -3.19 -6.05 7.58
N LEU A 19 -2.03 -6.66 7.84
CA LEU A 19 -1.94 -8.10 8.11
C LEU A 19 -2.65 -8.45 9.42
N ASP A 20 -2.41 -7.66 10.47
CA ASP A 20 -3.05 -7.84 11.78
C ASP A 20 -4.58 -7.64 11.68
N LEU A 21 -5.00 -6.60 10.96
CA LEU A 21 -6.43 -6.29 10.80
C LEU A 21 -7.17 -7.34 9.96
N LEU A 22 -6.56 -7.79 8.85
CA LEU A 22 -7.15 -8.82 7.98
C LEU A 22 -7.31 -10.14 8.73
N ALA A 23 -6.41 -10.47 9.67
CA ALA A 23 -6.52 -11.66 10.50
C ALA A 23 -7.70 -11.61 11.51
N GLU A 24 -8.23 -10.42 11.83
CA GLU A 24 -9.44 -10.28 12.66
C GLU A 24 -10.74 -10.43 11.86
N LEU A 25 -10.70 -10.37 10.52
CA LEU A 25 -11.89 -10.46 9.69
C LEU A 25 -12.42 -11.90 9.63
N PRO A 26 -13.75 -12.11 9.60
CA PRO A 26 -14.31 -13.45 9.43
C PRO A 26 -13.86 -14.07 8.11
N GLU A 27 -13.59 -15.37 8.12
CA GLU A 27 -13.31 -16.11 6.89
C GLU A 27 -14.46 -15.95 5.88
N ASN A 28 -14.13 -15.89 4.58
CA ASN A 28 -15.10 -15.76 3.48
C ASN A 28 -16.03 -14.53 3.59
N SER A 29 -15.57 -13.44 4.23
CA SER A 29 -16.35 -12.19 4.38
C SER A 29 -16.07 -11.13 3.31
N VAL A 30 -15.08 -11.35 2.44
CA VAL A 30 -14.62 -10.38 1.43
C VAL A 30 -14.77 -10.97 0.03
N ASP A 31 -15.56 -10.30 -0.82
CA ASP A 31 -15.78 -10.71 -2.21
C ASP A 31 -14.63 -10.34 -3.15
N MET A 32 -13.90 -9.26 -2.85
CA MET A 32 -12.83 -8.72 -3.69
C MET A 32 -11.76 -8.02 -2.85
N VAL A 33 -10.49 -8.31 -3.14
CA VAL A 33 -9.33 -7.60 -2.59
C VAL A 33 -8.67 -6.80 -3.70
N PHE A 34 -8.39 -5.53 -3.44
CA PHE A 34 -7.62 -4.66 -4.34
C PHE A 34 -6.48 -4.01 -3.57
N ALA A 35 -5.26 -4.06 -4.13
CA ALA A 35 -4.08 -3.44 -3.54
C ALA A 35 -3.12 -2.95 -4.64
N ASP A 36 -2.52 -1.78 -4.42
CA ASP A 36 -1.30 -1.30 -5.10
C ASP A 36 -0.22 -1.13 -4.02
N PRO A 37 0.50 -2.20 -3.65
CA PRO A 37 1.49 -2.15 -2.57
C PRO A 37 2.70 -1.26 -2.92
N PRO A 38 3.52 -0.86 -1.92
CA PRO A 38 4.77 -0.15 -2.18
C PRO A 38 5.72 -0.99 -3.03
N TYR A 39 6.12 -0.47 -4.19
CA TYR A 39 7.11 -1.11 -5.07
C TYR A 39 8.49 -0.47 -4.94
N LEU A 40 8.59 0.62 -4.18
CA LEU A 40 9.86 1.28 -3.86
C LEU A 40 10.53 1.91 -5.10
N LEU A 41 9.71 2.38 -6.04
CA LEU A 41 10.14 2.88 -7.36
C LEU A 41 10.26 4.41 -7.43
N SER A 42 9.91 5.13 -6.38
CA SER A 42 10.01 6.59 -6.32
C SER A 42 11.47 7.04 -6.16
N ASN A 43 12.22 7.09 -7.26
CA ASN A 43 13.68 7.31 -7.26
C ASN A 43 14.13 8.63 -7.93
N GLY A 44 13.21 9.56 -8.20
CA GLY A 44 13.50 10.81 -8.92
C GLY A 44 13.58 10.66 -10.44
N GLY A 45 13.37 9.45 -10.96
CA GLY A 45 13.37 9.16 -12.39
C GLY A 45 12.08 9.58 -13.11
N PHE A 46 11.94 9.10 -14.34
CA PHE A 46 10.74 9.28 -15.15
C PHE A 46 10.44 8.04 -15.98
N THR A 47 9.20 7.89 -16.39
CA THR A 47 8.76 6.91 -17.39
C THR A 47 8.06 7.61 -18.55
N VAL A 48 7.76 6.87 -19.62
CA VAL A 48 6.96 7.36 -20.75
C VAL A 48 5.57 6.75 -20.63
N HIS A 49 4.57 7.59 -20.40
CA HIS A 49 3.16 7.19 -20.39
C HIS A 49 2.44 7.94 -21.52
N ALA A 50 1.81 7.20 -22.43
CA ALA A 50 1.11 7.74 -23.59
C ALA A 50 1.97 8.75 -24.41
N GLY A 51 3.24 8.42 -24.65
CA GLY A 51 4.18 9.26 -25.40
C GLY A 51 4.68 10.50 -24.67
N ARG A 52 4.37 10.67 -23.38
CA ARG A 52 4.79 11.81 -22.56
C ARG A 52 5.70 11.36 -21.42
N ARG A 53 6.71 12.17 -21.11
CA ARG A 53 7.55 12.00 -19.92
C ARG A 53 6.73 12.31 -18.67
N VAL A 54 6.67 11.36 -17.74
CA VAL A 54 5.96 11.49 -16.46
C VAL A 54 6.86 11.06 -15.30
N SER A 55 6.69 11.69 -14.14
CA SER A 55 7.43 11.34 -12.91
C SER A 55 7.06 9.93 -12.44
N VAL A 56 8.06 9.16 -11.97
CA VAL A 56 7.81 7.88 -11.29
C VAL A 56 7.56 8.05 -9.78
N ASN A 57 7.74 9.26 -9.24
CA ASN A 57 7.57 9.51 -7.82
C ASN A 57 6.09 9.53 -7.43
N LYS A 58 5.66 8.49 -6.70
CA LYS A 58 4.32 8.35 -6.13
C LYS A 58 4.18 9.01 -4.74
N GLY A 59 5.27 9.03 -3.96
CA GLY A 59 5.31 9.64 -2.63
C GLY A 59 6.49 9.14 -1.79
N GLU A 60 6.68 9.68 -0.59
CA GLU A 60 7.77 9.28 0.30
C GLU A 60 7.67 7.81 0.73
N TRP A 61 6.45 7.29 0.86
CA TRP A 61 6.17 5.90 1.25
C TRP A 61 6.61 4.87 0.19
N ASP A 62 6.79 5.28 -1.06
CA ASP A 62 7.21 4.43 -2.19
C ASP A 62 8.69 4.65 -2.57
N LYS A 63 9.47 5.30 -1.70
CA LYS A 63 10.92 5.40 -1.88
C LYS A 63 11.62 4.19 -1.29
N SER A 64 12.58 3.63 -2.02
CA SER A 64 13.50 2.62 -1.51
C SER A 64 14.25 3.14 -0.28
N ASN A 65 14.36 2.29 0.74
CA ASN A 65 15.20 2.51 1.92
C ASN A 65 16.55 1.78 1.82
N GLY A 66 16.86 1.24 0.65
CA GLY A 66 18.06 0.46 0.34
C GLY A 66 17.79 -1.05 0.35
N LEU A 67 18.53 -1.77 -0.50
CA LEU A 67 18.30 -3.19 -0.81
C LEU A 67 18.01 -4.08 0.40
N LYS A 68 18.83 -3.97 1.46
CA LYS A 68 18.67 -4.80 2.66
C LYS A 68 17.34 -4.54 3.37
N LYS A 69 17.01 -3.28 3.65
CA LYS A 69 15.77 -2.90 4.36
C LYS A 69 14.55 -3.23 3.53
N ASP A 70 14.63 -2.97 2.23
CA ASP A 70 13.55 -3.28 1.29
C ASP A 70 13.30 -4.79 1.25
N PHE A 71 14.35 -5.61 1.24
CA PHE A 71 14.22 -7.07 1.26
C PHE A 71 13.66 -7.58 2.59
N GLU A 72 14.11 -7.04 3.73
CA GLU A 72 13.58 -7.35 5.07
C GLU A 72 12.08 -7.06 5.14
N PHE A 73 11.62 -5.91 4.62
CA PHE A 73 10.20 -5.54 4.60
C PHE A 73 9.28 -6.53 3.85
N HIS A 74 9.80 -7.23 2.85
CA HIS A 74 8.99 -8.19 2.07
C HIS A 74 8.98 -9.61 2.65
N LEU A 75 9.87 -9.91 3.61
CA LEU A 75 10.00 -11.24 4.21
C LEU A 75 9.38 -11.36 5.60
N GLU A 76 9.15 -10.24 6.28
CA GLU A 76 8.33 -10.17 7.50
C GLU A 76 6.84 -10.33 7.20
#